data_AF-A0A329TMS1-F1
#
_entry.id   AF-A0A329TMS1-F1
#
_cell.length_a   1.000
_cell.length_b   1.000
_cell.length_c   1.000
_cell.angle_alpha   90.00
_cell.angle_beta   90.00
_cell.angle_gamma   90.00
#
_symmetry.space_group_name_H-M   'P 1'
#
loop_
_entity.id
_entity.type
_entity.pdbx_description
1 polymer ?
#
loop_
_entity_poly.entity_id
_entity_poly.type
_entity_poly.pdbx_seq_one_letter_code
_entity_poly.pdbx_strand_id
1 'polypeptide(L)' 'MYFTVEEENLICLYHNADRRRTAANLRAALPDMDKEMAALACQTADKLDTMSDADFAAQRFHFTDE' A
#
# COMPACT_ATOMS: atom_id res chain seq x y z
N MET A 1 7.43 -9.35 6.49
CA MET A 1 7.80 -7.96 6.14
C MET A 1 6.72 -7.08 6.75
N TYR A 2 7.04 -5.97 7.42
CA TYR A 2 6.05 -5.13 8.07
C TYR A 2 5.95 -3.78 7.35
N PHE A 3 4.74 -3.23 7.28
CA PHE A 3 4.46 -1.91 6.75
C PHE A 3 4.69 -0.86 7.85
N THR A 4 5.14 0.33 7.46
CA THR A 4 5.15 1.49 8.37
C THR A 4 3.74 2.08 8.49
N VAL A 5 3.53 2.96 9.47
CA VAL A 5 2.25 3.67 9.66
C VAL A 5 1.83 4.41 8.38
N GLU A 6 2.77 5.09 7.73
CA GLU A 6 2.51 5.81 6.47
C GLU A 6 2.11 4.88 5.32
N GLU A 7 2.76 3.71 5.23
CA GLU A 7 2.43 2.70 4.21
C GLU A 7 1.08 2.04 4.48
N GLU A 8 0.75 1.75 5.74
CA GLU A 8 -0.57 1.21 6.12
C GLU A 8 -1.68 2.22 5.87
N ASN A 9 -1.44 3.50 6.14
CA ASN A 9 -2.35 4.59 5.81
C ASN A 9 -2.59 4.67 4.30
N LEU A 10 -1.52 4.58 3.51
CA LEU A 10 -1.61 4.57 2.05
C LEU A 10 -2.40 3.35 1.55
N ILE A 11 -2.12 2.17 2.09
CA ILE A 11 -2.87 0.94 1.77
C ILE A 11 -4.33 1.09 2.14
N CYS A 12 -4.67 1.68 3.28
CA CYS A 12 -6.05 1.94 3.70
C CYS A 12 -6.78 2.88 2.74
N LEU A 13 -6.13 3.96 2.28
CA LEU A 13 -6.73 4.91 1.33
C LEU A 13 -7.06 4.26 -0.02
N TYR A 14 -6.21 3.35 -0.49
CA TYR A 14 -6.38 2.67 -1.77
C TYR A 14 -6.93 1.24 -1.62
N HIS A 15 -7.37 0.87 -0.42
CA HIS A 15 -7.65 -0.52 -0.05
C HIS A 15 -8.74 -1.10 -0.94
N ASN A 16 -8.40 -2.21 -1.59
CA ASN A 16 -9.34 -3.04 -2.32
C ASN A 16 -9.27 -4.47 -1.79
N ALA A 17 -10.29 -5.27 -2.14
CA ALA A 17 -10.42 -6.66 -1.71
C ALA A 17 -9.21 -7.56 -2.03
N ASP A 18 -8.36 -7.15 -2.98
CA ASP A 18 -7.22 -7.93 -3.45
C ASP A 18 -5.91 -7.13 -3.37
N ARG A 19 -4.86 -7.75 -2.80
CA ARG A 19 -3.49 -7.23 -2.74
C ARG A 19 -3.00 -6.65 -4.07
N ARG A 20 -3.22 -7.40 -5.17
CA ARG A 20 -2.81 -7.01 -6.52
C ARG A 20 -3.54 -5.75 -7.01
N ARG A 21 -4.82 -5.59 -6.65
CA ARG A 21 -5.59 -4.40 -6.99
C ARG A 21 -5.11 -3.19 -6.21
N THR A 22 -4.83 -3.36 -4.92
CA THR A 22 -4.22 -2.30 -4.10
C THR A 22 -2.88 -1.85 -4.69
N ALA A 23 -1.99 -2.77 -5.05
CA ALA A 23 -0.71 -2.44 -5.69
C ALA A 23 -0.89 -1.74 -7.06
N ALA A 24 -1.85 -2.19 -7.88
CA ALA A 24 -2.15 -1.56 -9.17
C ALA A 24 -2.71 -0.15 -9.00
N ASN A 25 -3.60 0.08 -8.02
CA ASN A 25 -4.17 1.39 -7.73
C ASN A 25 -3.10 2.37 -7.24
N LEU A 26 -2.21 1.92 -6.35
CA LEU A 26 -1.07 2.74 -5.90
C LEU A 26 -0.20 3.19 -7.09
N ARG A 27 0.11 2.27 -8.01
CA ARG A 27 0.88 2.59 -9.21
C ARG A 27 0.15 3.52 -10.18
N ALA A 28 -1.17 3.40 -10.28
CA ALA A 28 -1.99 4.28 -11.10
C ALA A 28 -2.05 5.72 -10.56
N ALA A 29 -1.94 5.89 -9.24
CA ALA A 29 -1.97 7.19 -8.58
C ALA A 29 -0.60 7.89 -8.52
N LEU A 30 0.51 7.20 -8.86
CA LEU A 30 1.86 7.78 -8.88
C LEU A 30 1.99 9.11 -9.65
N PRO A 31 1.35 9.30 -10.82
CA PRO A 31 1.45 10.56 -11.57
C PRO A 31 0.83 11.76 -10.85
N ASP A 32 -0.12 11.51 -9.95
CA ASP A 32 -0.85 12.54 -9.19
C ASP A 32 -0.21 12.84 -7.82
N MET A 33 0.78 12.04 -7.41
CA MET A 33 1.48 12.18 -6.13
C MET A 33 2.70 13.09 -6.25
N ASP A 34 3.02 13.80 -5.16
CA ASP A 34 4.33 14.44 -5.03
C ASP A 34 5.46 13.40 -4.94
N LYS A 35 6.71 13.85 -5.06
CA LYS A 35 7.86 12.95 -5.16
C LYS A 35 8.05 12.05 -3.94
N GLU A 36 7.74 12.54 -2.74
CA GLU A 36 7.90 11.77 -1.51
C GLU A 36 6.78 10.74 -1.38
N MET A 37 5.53 11.15 -1.62
CA MET A 37 4.39 10.23 -1.66
C MET A 37 4.53 9.18 -2.77
N ALA A 38 5.03 9.56 -3.94
CA ALA A 38 5.26 8.62 -5.04
C ALA A 38 6.33 7.58 -4.70
N ALA A 39 7.41 7.98 -4.01
CA ALA A 39 8.43 7.03 -3.54
C ALA A 39 7.85 6.05 -2.51
N LEU A 40 7.06 6.56 -1.54
CA LEU A 40 6.36 5.75 -0.56
C LEU A 40 5.37 4.77 -1.21
N ALA A 41 4.58 5.23 -2.18
CA ALA A 41 3.62 4.42 -2.91
C ALA A 41 4.29 3.32 -3.74
N CYS A 42 5.42 3.64 -4.39
CA CYS A 42 6.19 2.65 -5.15
C CYS A 42 6.76 1.57 -4.22
N GLN A 43 7.39 1.97 -3.11
CA GLN A 43 7.89 1.04 -2.11
C GLN A 43 6.78 0.16 -1.54
N THR A 44 5.63 0.74 -1.23
CA THR A 44 4.44 0.02 -0.72
C THR A 44 3.95 -1.00 -1.74
N ALA A 45 3.86 -0.63 -3.01
CA ALA A 45 3.44 -1.53 -4.08
C ALA A 45 4.42 -2.70 -4.28
N ASP A 46 5.73 -2.45 -4.16
CA ASP A 46 6.75 -3.50 -4.27
C ASP A 46 6.71 -4.46 -3.06
N LYS A 47 6.50 -3.93 -1.84
CA LYS A 47 6.22 -4.75 -0.65
C LYS A 47 4.97 -5.60 -0.83
N LEU A 48 3.90 -5.02 -1.37
CA LEU A 48 2.69 -5.78 -1.70
C LEU A 48 3.00 -6.89 -2.71
N ASP A 49 3.82 -6.66 -3.74
CA ASP A 49 4.16 -7.69 -4.74
C ASP A 49 5.03 -8.82 -4.23
N THR A 50 5.85 -8.56 -3.20
CA THR A 50 6.65 -9.60 -2.53
C THR A 50 5.87 -10.39 -1.48
N MET A 51 4.71 -9.89 -1.06
CA MET A 51 3.85 -10.52 -0.06
C MET A 51 2.82 -11.47 -0.70
N SER A 52 2.46 -12.55 0.01
CA SER A 52 1.40 -13.47 -0.41
C SER A 52 0.00 -12.90 -0.15
N ASP A 53 -0.99 -13.38 -0.88
CA ASP A 53 -2.39 -12.99 -0.67
C ASP A 53 -2.90 -13.46 0.72
N ALA A 54 -2.37 -14.58 1.24
CA ALA A 54 -2.70 -15.06 2.59
C ALA A 54 -2.16 -14.13 3.69
N ASP A 55 -0.94 -13.62 3.51
CA ASP A 55 -0.34 -12.66 4.44
C ASP A 55 -1.07 -11.32 4.37
N PHE A 56 -1.45 -10.86 3.16
CA PHE A 56 -2.27 -9.66 2.98
C PHE A 56 -3.62 -9.75 3.69
N ALA A 57 -4.29 -10.91 3.60
CA ALA A 57 -5.59 -11.13 4.26
C ALA A 57 -5.48 -11.28 5.78
N ALA A 58 -4.34 -11.78 6.28
CA ALA A 58 -4.05 -11.87 7.71
C ALA A 58 -3.62 -10.52 8.31
N GLN A 59 -3.02 -9.63 7.49
CA GLN A 59 -2.61 -8.29 7.90
C GLN A 59 -3.84 -7.42 8.13
N ARG A 60 -3.91 -6.81 9.33
CA ARG A 60 -4.90 -5.76 9.62
C ARG A 60 -4.23 -4.41 9.39
N PHE A 61 -4.59 -3.76 8.29
CA PHE A 61 -4.19 -2.39 8.04
C PHE A 61 -5.00 -1.46 8.93
N HIS A 62 -4.31 -0.61 9.67
CA HIS A 62 -4.93 0.39 10.52
C HIS A 62 -4.73 1.77 9.90
N PHE A 63 -5.82 2.49 9.67
CA PHE A 63 -5.75 3.90 9.31
C PHE A 63 -5.61 4.71 10.61
N THR A 64 -4.46 5.33 10.81
CA THR A 64 -4.14 6.14 12.00
C THR A 64 -3.65 7.52 11.57
N ASP A 65 -4.15 8.58 12.19
CA ASP A 65 -3.78 9.98 11.89
C ASP A 65 -2.43 10.40 12.50
N GLU A 66 -1.59 9.42 12.89
CA GLU A 66 -0.31 9.66 13.60
C GLU A 66 0.79 10.22 12.69
#